data_AF-A0A1E5Q4Z9-F1
#
_entry.id   AF-A0A1E5Q4Z9-F1
#
_cell.length_a   1.000
_cell.length_b   1.000
_cell.length_c   1.000
_cell.angle_alpha   90.00
_cell.angle_beta   90.00
_cell.angle_gamma   90.00
#
_symmetry.space_group_name_H-M   'P 1'
#
loop_
_entity.id
_entity.type
_entity.pdbx_description
1 polymer ?
#
loop_
_entity_poly.entity_id
_entity_poly.type
_entity_poly.pdbx_seq_one_letter_code
_entity_poly.pdbx_strand_id
1 'polypeptide(L)'
;MTSLPSHTNKKLGLVIDLDTCVGCHACATNCKSWNSGGHSAPLTDYDPYGPQPDGVWFNRVHSFEVKRGDRPNLTINFPRSCLHCDNAECVTVCPTGASYKRSEDGIVLVNTDKCIGCKLCSWACPYGAREFDADEGVMKKCTLCIDRIYNENLDPEDRQPACVLACPTSARHFGDLNDPESKVSQLTAARHGRDLMPELGYKPTNKYLPPRARKIDSADIGAPEELEPFEADGFLGWLDKVLSK
;
A
#
# COMPACT_ATOMS: atom_id res chain seq x y z
N MET A 1 -20.59 22.66 -1.49
CA MET A 1 -19.20 22.16 -1.37
C MET A 1 -19.00 21.70 0.06
N THR A 2 -18.52 20.48 0.26
CA THR A 2 -18.27 19.90 1.59
C THR A 2 -17.04 20.53 2.25
N SER A 3 -17.06 20.70 3.57
CA SER A 3 -15.93 21.20 4.35
C SER A 3 -15.14 20.05 4.98
N LEU A 4 -13.86 20.29 5.24
CA LEU A 4 -13.04 19.41 6.09
C LEU A 4 -13.29 19.74 7.56
N PRO A 5 -13.19 18.77 8.48
CA PRO A 5 -13.24 19.05 9.90
C PRO A 5 -12.06 19.93 10.32
N SER A 6 -12.28 20.81 11.30
CA SER A 6 -11.23 21.69 11.83
C SER A 6 -10.13 20.94 12.60
N HIS A 7 -10.48 19.80 13.17
CA HIS A 7 -9.59 18.93 13.94
C HIS A 7 -9.99 17.47 13.76
N THR A 8 -9.03 16.57 14.02
CA THR A 8 -9.28 15.13 14.13
C THR A 8 -8.70 14.60 15.42
N ASN A 9 -9.42 13.74 16.14
CA ASN A 9 -8.98 13.19 17.42
C ASN A 9 -7.79 12.23 17.23
N LYS A 10 -7.93 11.30 16.30
CA LYS A 10 -6.86 10.40 15.84
C LYS A 10 -6.50 10.71 14.39
N LYS A 11 -5.30 10.30 13.98
CA LYS A 11 -4.85 10.31 12.59
C LYS A 11 -4.43 8.92 12.17
N LEU A 12 -5.43 8.06 11.90
CA LEU A 12 -5.18 6.69 11.47
C LEU A 12 -4.59 6.69 10.05
N GLY A 13 -3.47 5.99 9.89
CA GLY A 13 -2.78 5.93 8.61
C GLY A 13 -1.88 4.72 8.48
N LEU A 14 -1.27 4.60 7.31
CA LEU A 14 -0.27 3.60 7.00
C LEU A 14 1.14 4.19 7.01
N VAL A 15 2.10 3.43 7.53
CA VAL A 15 3.52 3.64 7.30
C VAL A 15 4.03 2.51 6.43
N ILE A 16 4.61 2.86 5.28
CA ILE A 16 5.00 1.91 4.24
C ILE A 16 6.52 1.93 4.09
N ASP A 17 7.18 0.83 4.44
CA ASP A 17 8.63 0.67 4.31
C ASP A 17 9.00 0.25 2.88
N LEU A 18 9.57 1.18 2.12
CA LEU A 18 10.03 0.91 0.75
C LEU A 18 11.33 0.08 0.73
N ASP A 19 12.01 -0.04 1.87
CA ASP A 19 13.22 -0.84 2.02
C ASP A 19 12.93 -2.34 2.02
N THR A 20 11.84 -2.74 2.68
CA THR A 20 11.46 -4.15 2.85
C THR A 20 10.35 -4.58 1.89
N CYS A 21 9.80 -3.66 1.09
CA CYS A 21 8.79 -3.99 0.10
C CYS A 21 9.40 -4.74 -1.10
N VAL A 22 9.12 -6.04 -1.18
CA VAL A 22 9.61 -6.90 -2.26
C VAL A 22 8.66 -6.94 -3.48
N GLY A 23 7.58 -6.15 -3.48
CA GLY A 23 6.67 -6.11 -4.62
C GLY A 23 5.86 -7.40 -4.83
N CYS A 24 5.60 -8.18 -3.78
CA CYS A 24 4.87 -9.45 -3.89
C CYS A 24 3.36 -9.34 -4.23
N HIS A 25 2.81 -8.13 -4.31
CA HIS A 25 1.39 -7.85 -4.56
C HIS A 25 0.36 -8.44 -3.58
N ALA A 26 0.78 -9.16 -2.51
CA ALA A 26 -0.13 -9.71 -1.50
C ALA A 26 -1.04 -8.64 -0.85
N CYS A 27 -0.51 -7.43 -0.66
CA CYS A 27 -1.26 -6.31 -0.11
C CYS A 27 -2.34 -5.77 -1.07
N ALA A 28 -2.18 -5.94 -2.39
CA ALA A 28 -3.16 -5.51 -3.40
C ALA A 28 -4.28 -6.54 -3.50
N THR A 29 -3.92 -7.82 -3.64
CA THR A 29 -4.88 -8.93 -3.76
C THR A 29 -5.75 -9.08 -2.50
N ASN A 30 -5.16 -9.02 -1.30
CA ASN A 30 -5.94 -9.09 -0.06
C ASN A 30 -6.82 -7.86 0.17
N CYS A 31 -6.37 -6.68 -0.29
CA CYS A 31 -7.21 -5.49 -0.23
C CYS A 31 -8.45 -5.65 -1.11
N LYS A 32 -8.28 -6.14 -2.35
CA LYS A 32 -9.39 -6.48 -3.25
C LYS A 32 -10.31 -7.53 -2.62
N SER A 33 -9.75 -8.66 -2.18
CA SER A 33 -10.52 -9.77 -1.60
C SER A 33 -11.37 -9.33 -0.40
N TRP A 34 -10.79 -8.60 0.56
CA TRP A 34 -11.53 -8.14 1.74
C TRP A 34 -12.64 -7.15 1.36
N ASN A 35 -12.30 -6.13 0.57
CA ASN A 35 -13.22 -5.03 0.30
C ASN A 35 -14.29 -5.39 -0.76
N SER A 36 -14.15 -6.52 -1.45
CA SER A 36 -15.18 -7.04 -2.37
C SER A 36 -16.36 -7.69 -1.64
N GLY A 37 -16.23 -8.01 -0.35
CA GLY A 37 -17.33 -8.49 0.50
C GLY A 37 -17.67 -7.59 1.70
N GLY A 38 -16.94 -6.49 1.86
CA GLY A 38 -17.06 -5.59 3.01
C GLY A 38 -17.89 -4.32 2.73
N HIS A 39 -17.62 -3.27 3.50
CA HIS A 39 -18.33 -1.98 3.43
C HIS A 39 -18.32 -1.31 2.03
N SER A 40 -17.33 -1.61 1.20
CA SER A 40 -17.19 -1.01 -0.14
C SER A 40 -17.51 -1.97 -1.28
N ALA A 41 -18.12 -3.12 -0.98
CA ALA A 41 -18.51 -4.10 -1.95
C ALA A 41 -19.59 -3.57 -2.92
N PRO A 42 -19.66 -4.11 -4.14
CA PRO A 42 -18.63 -4.95 -4.76
C PRO A 42 -17.39 -4.12 -5.12
N LEU A 43 -16.23 -4.74 -5.34
CA LEU A 43 -15.20 -4.11 -6.15
C LEU A 43 -15.24 -4.81 -7.50
N THR A 44 -15.90 -4.20 -8.48
CA THR A 44 -16.18 -4.84 -9.77
C THR A 44 -14.88 -5.21 -10.49
N ASP A 45 -14.88 -6.38 -11.12
CA ASP A 45 -13.88 -6.81 -12.11
C ASP A 45 -14.51 -6.74 -13.50
N TYR A 46 -13.81 -6.10 -14.43
CA TYR A 46 -14.22 -5.94 -15.82
C TYR A 46 -13.48 -6.96 -16.66
N ASP A 47 -14.23 -7.71 -17.48
CA ASP A 47 -13.68 -8.74 -18.35
C ASP A 47 -12.70 -9.74 -17.65
N PRO A 48 -13.04 -10.30 -16.47
CA PRO A 48 -12.10 -11.07 -15.66
C PRO A 48 -11.56 -12.33 -16.33
N TYR A 49 -12.25 -12.84 -17.36
CA TYR A 49 -11.87 -14.03 -18.13
C TYR A 49 -11.56 -13.74 -19.60
N GLY A 50 -11.57 -12.47 -20.01
CA GLY A 50 -11.29 -12.09 -21.39
C GLY A 50 -9.86 -11.57 -21.59
N PRO A 51 -9.58 -11.00 -22.78
CA PRO A 51 -8.23 -10.60 -23.16
C PRO A 51 -7.73 -9.34 -22.44
N GLN A 52 -8.61 -8.56 -21.79
CA GLN A 52 -8.25 -7.30 -21.14
C GLN A 52 -8.87 -7.20 -19.74
N PRO A 53 -8.44 -8.04 -18.79
CA PRO A 53 -8.95 -7.99 -17.43
C PRO A 53 -8.58 -6.67 -16.75
N ASP A 54 -9.58 -5.98 -16.20
CA ASP A 54 -9.41 -4.77 -15.41
C ASP A 54 -10.36 -4.81 -14.19
N GLY A 55 -10.34 -3.79 -13.34
CA GLY A 55 -11.29 -3.69 -12.25
C GLY A 55 -11.03 -2.54 -11.30
N VAL A 56 -11.86 -2.47 -10.28
CA VAL A 56 -11.71 -1.52 -9.19
C VAL A 56 -10.65 -2.03 -8.22
N TRP A 57 -9.54 -1.29 -8.09
CA TRP A 57 -8.43 -1.63 -7.18
C TRP A 57 -8.12 -0.49 -6.22
N PHE A 58 -8.22 -0.75 -4.92
CA PHE A 58 -7.93 0.24 -3.88
C PHE A 58 -6.44 0.43 -3.57
N ASN A 59 -5.63 -0.50 -4.08
CA ASN A 59 -4.20 -0.57 -3.82
C ASN A 59 -3.49 -1.16 -5.04
N ARG A 60 -2.46 -0.49 -5.54
CA ARG A 60 -1.59 -0.97 -6.63
C ARG A 60 -0.14 -0.87 -6.19
N VAL A 61 0.71 -1.78 -6.67
CA VAL A 61 2.17 -1.70 -6.46
C VAL A 61 2.82 -1.32 -7.77
N HIS A 62 3.54 -0.20 -7.78
CA HIS A 62 4.34 0.23 -8.93
C HIS A 62 5.81 -0.02 -8.65
N SER A 63 6.52 -0.61 -9.60
CA SER A 63 7.97 -0.83 -9.48
C SER A 63 8.71 0.19 -10.32
N PHE A 64 9.73 0.81 -9.73
CA PHE A 64 10.54 1.84 -10.37
C PHE A 64 12.00 1.45 -10.36
N GLU A 65 12.67 1.56 -11.49
CA GLU A 65 14.12 1.41 -11.60
C GLU A 65 14.80 2.75 -11.31
N VAL A 66 15.54 2.81 -10.20
CA VAL A 66 16.25 4.02 -9.77
C VAL A 66 17.72 3.90 -10.14
N LYS A 67 18.17 4.79 -11.03
CA LYS A 67 19.59 4.97 -11.34
C LYS A 67 20.29 5.71 -10.21
N ARG A 68 21.42 5.19 -9.73
CA ARG A 68 22.11 5.71 -8.53
C ARG A 68 23.55 6.13 -8.79
N GLY A 69 23.83 6.63 -10.00
CA GLY A 69 25.18 7.06 -10.40
C GLY A 69 26.17 5.89 -10.27
N ASP A 70 27.18 6.06 -9.40
CA ASP A 70 28.24 5.07 -9.16
C ASP A 70 27.78 3.85 -8.32
N ARG A 71 26.53 3.82 -7.86
CA ARG A 71 25.95 2.69 -7.12
C ARG A 71 25.08 1.82 -8.03
N PRO A 72 24.96 0.50 -7.75
CA PRO A 72 24.03 -0.36 -8.47
C PRO A 72 22.62 0.20 -8.49
N ASN A 73 21.95 0.06 -9.65
CA ASN A 73 20.55 0.43 -9.80
C ASN A 73 19.71 -0.31 -8.76
N LEU A 74 18.63 0.34 -8.33
CA LEU A 74 17.73 -0.20 -7.32
C LEU A 74 16.31 -0.21 -7.86
N THR A 75 15.70 -1.39 -7.89
CA THR A 75 14.25 -1.51 -8.02
C THR A 75 13.59 -1.10 -6.71
N ILE A 76 12.74 -0.09 -6.75
CA ILE A 76 11.88 0.32 -5.62
C ILE A 76 10.46 -0.11 -5.94
N ASN A 77 9.90 -0.97 -5.10
CA ASN A 77 8.48 -1.29 -5.13
C ASN A 77 7.73 -0.28 -4.28
N PHE A 78 6.73 0.36 -4.89
CA PHE A 78 6.02 1.50 -4.33
C PHE A 78 4.53 1.20 -4.27
N PRO A 79 4.04 0.61 -3.15
CA PRO A 79 2.63 0.34 -2.95
C PRO A 79 1.85 1.64 -2.72
N ARG A 80 0.88 1.93 -3.60
CA ARG A 80 0.02 3.11 -3.54
C ARG A 80 -1.43 2.74 -3.26
N SER A 81 -1.95 3.29 -2.18
CA SER A 81 -3.37 3.35 -1.83
C SER A 81 -3.77 4.80 -1.53
N CYS A 82 -5.04 5.04 -1.19
CA CYS A 82 -5.47 6.33 -0.64
C CYS A 82 -4.60 6.72 0.56
N LEU A 83 -4.17 7.99 0.61
CA LEU A 83 -3.30 8.51 1.66
C LEU A 83 -4.05 9.22 2.81
N HIS A 84 -5.39 9.27 2.72
CA HIS A 84 -6.29 9.85 3.74
C HIS A 84 -5.85 11.24 4.21
N CYS A 85 -5.53 12.11 3.24
CA CYS A 85 -4.88 13.41 3.42
C CYS A 85 -5.55 14.31 4.46
N ASP A 86 -4.75 15.19 5.09
CA ASP A 86 -5.25 16.28 5.93
C ASP A 86 -5.97 17.34 5.11
N ASN A 87 -5.33 17.80 4.04
CA ASN A 87 -5.95 18.69 3.07
C ASN A 87 -6.51 17.86 1.91
N ALA A 88 -7.60 17.14 2.16
CA ALA A 88 -8.22 16.26 1.17
C ALA A 88 -9.16 17.03 0.22
N GLU A 89 -8.63 17.59 -0.87
CA GLU A 89 -9.45 18.33 -1.85
C GLU A 89 -10.52 17.45 -2.50
N CYS A 90 -10.29 16.14 -2.60
CA CYS A 90 -11.31 15.18 -3.05
C CYS A 90 -12.59 15.19 -2.20
N VAL A 91 -12.53 15.68 -0.95
CA VAL A 91 -13.71 15.97 -0.10
C VAL A 91 -14.31 17.31 -0.48
N THR A 92 -13.52 18.38 -0.60
CA THR A 92 -14.05 19.74 -0.77
C THR A 92 -14.68 19.98 -2.15
N VAL A 93 -14.18 19.31 -3.19
CA VAL A 93 -14.73 19.37 -4.54
C VAL A 93 -16.02 18.55 -4.74
N CYS A 94 -16.41 17.74 -3.75
CA CYS A 94 -17.59 16.89 -3.89
C CYS A 94 -18.89 17.72 -3.81
N PRO A 95 -19.73 17.74 -4.85
CA PRO A 95 -20.92 18.60 -4.87
C PRO A 95 -22.06 18.05 -3.98
N THR A 96 -22.14 16.74 -3.81
CA THR A 96 -23.23 16.08 -3.06
C THR A 96 -22.88 15.80 -1.60
N GLY A 97 -21.62 16.03 -1.21
CA GLY A 97 -21.09 15.61 0.08
C GLY A 97 -20.95 14.11 0.27
N ALA A 98 -20.91 13.34 -0.84
CA ALA A 98 -20.58 11.92 -0.81
C ALA A 98 -19.17 11.66 -0.26
N SER A 99 -18.20 12.51 -0.59
CA SER A 99 -16.85 12.41 -0.02
C SER A 99 -16.78 13.22 1.27
N TYR A 100 -16.29 12.61 2.34
CA TYR A 100 -16.18 13.24 3.65
C TYR A 100 -14.94 12.74 4.40
N LYS A 101 -14.49 13.51 5.37
CA LYS A 101 -13.42 13.13 6.31
C LYS A 101 -14.01 13.04 7.71
N ARG A 102 -13.72 11.94 8.40
CA ARG A 102 -14.18 11.68 9.77
C ARG A 102 -13.34 12.47 10.78
N SER A 103 -14.00 13.12 11.72
CA SER A 103 -13.37 13.85 12.83
C SER A 103 -12.73 12.92 13.85
N GLU A 104 -13.23 11.71 13.99
CA GLU A 104 -12.82 10.80 15.05
C GLU A 104 -11.45 10.19 14.77
N ASP A 105 -11.18 9.88 13.50
CA ASP A 105 -10.03 9.08 13.09
C ASP A 105 -9.26 9.59 11.86
N GLY A 106 -9.74 10.65 11.22
CA GLY A 106 -9.12 11.23 10.04
C GLY A 106 -9.30 10.41 8.75
N ILE A 107 -10.08 9.32 8.77
CA ILE A 107 -10.31 8.50 7.59
C ILE A 107 -11.22 9.27 6.62
N VAL A 108 -10.67 9.60 5.45
CA VAL A 108 -11.47 10.04 4.29
C VAL A 108 -12.29 8.86 3.76
N LEU A 109 -13.58 9.04 3.47
CA LEU A 109 -14.53 8.02 2.98
C LEU A 109 -15.38 8.53 1.82
N VAL A 110 -16.16 7.62 1.23
CA VAL A 110 -17.19 7.92 0.23
C VAL A 110 -18.47 7.23 0.66
N ASN A 111 -19.54 7.99 0.80
CA ASN A 111 -20.90 7.47 0.87
C ASN A 111 -21.39 7.25 -0.57
N THR A 112 -21.59 5.98 -0.94
CA THR A 112 -21.98 5.58 -2.29
C THR A 112 -23.41 6.01 -2.62
N ASP A 113 -24.33 6.00 -1.66
CA ASP A 113 -25.73 6.41 -1.85
C ASP A 113 -25.88 7.89 -2.26
N LYS A 114 -24.93 8.73 -1.84
CA LYS A 114 -24.86 10.16 -2.21
C LYS A 114 -24.00 10.41 -3.44
N CYS A 115 -23.25 9.41 -3.92
CA CYS A 115 -22.31 9.59 -5.00
C CYS A 115 -23.03 9.58 -6.34
N ILE A 116 -22.88 10.65 -7.13
CA ILE A 116 -23.49 10.78 -8.46
C ILE A 116 -22.52 10.45 -9.60
N GLY A 117 -21.40 9.78 -9.31
CA GLY A 117 -20.45 9.37 -10.34
C GLY A 117 -19.74 10.48 -11.12
N CYS A 118 -19.79 11.75 -10.67
CA CYS A 118 -19.25 12.90 -11.42
C CYS A 118 -17.71 12.95 -11.58
N LYS A 119 -16.96 12.06 -10.92
CA LYS A 119 -15.50 11.91 -10.99
C LYS A 119 -14.64 13.14 -10.60
N LEU A 120 -15.21 14.26 -10.19
CA LEU A 120 -14.45 15.45 -9.75
C LEU A 120 -13.43 15.13 -8.65
N CYS A 121 -13.80 14.27 -7.71
CA CYS A 121 -12.88 13.84 -6.64
C CYS A 121 -11.69 13.01 -7.14
N SER A 122 -11.78 12.36 -8.31
CA SER A 122 -10.65 11.67 -8.95
C SER A 122 -9.70 12.69 -9.56
N TRP A 123 -10.24 13.68 -10.29
CA TRP A 123 -9.46 14.80 -10.83
C TRP A 123 -8.73 15.61 -9.76
N ALA A 124 -9.36 15.80 -8.59
CA ALA A 124 -8.76 16.47 -7.44
C ALA A 124 -7.80 15.58 -6.62
N CYS A 125 -7.58 14.31 -6.99
CA CYS A 125 -6.67 13.43 -6.27
C CYS A 125 -5.37 13.27 -7.07
N PRO A 126 -4.27 13.94 -6.67
CA PRO A 126 -3.01 13.87 -7.43
C PRO A 126 -2.35 12.49 -7.37
N TYR A 127 -2.81 11.63 -6.44
CA TYR A 127 -2.26 10.30 -6.22
C TYR A 127 -2.96 9.20 -7.05
N GLY A 128 -4.03 9.53 -7.77
CA GLY A 128 -4.79 8.55 -8.55
C GLY A 128 -5.43 7.45 -7.68
N ALA A 129 -5.79 7.78 -6.43
CA ALA A 129 -6.26 6.79 -5.45
C ALA A 129 -7.79 6.61 -5.41
N ARG A 130 -8.51 7.19 -6.38
CA ARG A 130 -9.97 7.21 -6.46
C ARG A 130 -10.39 6.45 -7.72
N GLU A 131 -11.02 5.30 -7.51
CA GLU A 131 -11.49 4.43 -8.57
C GLU A 131 -12.94 4.77 -8.91
N PHE A 132 -13.30 4.71 -10.18
CA PHE A 132 -14.71 4.77 -10.59
C PHE A 132 -15.19 3.35 -10.86
N ASP A 133 -16.25 2.93 -10.18
CA ASP A 133 -16.91 1.68 -10.47
C ASP A 133 -18.01 1.95 -11.50
N ALA A 134 -17.79 1.51 -12.74
CA ALA A 134 -18.69 1.76 -13.86
C ALA A 134 -20.04 1.04 -13.73
N ASP A 135 -20.05 -0.15 -13.14
CA ASP A 135 -21.27 -0.94 -12.97
C ASP A 135 -22.19 -0.32 -11.91
N GLU A 136 -21.57 0.20 -10.85
CA GLU A 136 -22.29 0.83 -9.73
C GLU A 136 -22.52 2.34 -9.96
N GLY A 137 -21.82 2.95 -10.93
CA GLY A 137 -21.91 4.38 -11.22
C GLY A 137 -21.34 5.30 -10.13
N VAL A 138 -20.49 4.80 -9.23
CA VAL A 138 -20.00 5.54 -8.05
C VAL A 138 -18.48 5.54 -7.92
N MET A 139 -17.96 6.53 -7.19
CA MET A 139 -16.53 6.59 -6.84
C MET A 139 -16.24 5.73 -5.62
N LYS A 140 -15.20 4.91 -5.69
CA LYS A 140 -14.70 4.06 -4.62
C LYS A 140 -13.22 4.34 -4.35
N LYS A 141 -12.73 3.92 -3.18
CA LYS A 141 -11.30 4.03 -2.80
C LYS A 141 -11.03 3.26 -1.52
N CYS A 142 -9.74 3.04 -1.23
CA CYS A 142 -9.30 2.48 0.05
C CYS A 142 -9.99 3.18 1.24
N THR A 143 -10.59 2.38 2.12
CA THR A 143 -11.34 2.80 3.31
C THR A 143 -10.52 2.68 4.58
N LEU A 144 -9.24 2.33 4.46
CA LEU A 144 -8.39 1.88 5.57
C LEU A 144 -8.97 0.64 6.28
N CYS A 145 -9.78 -0.15 5.56
CA CYS A 145 -10.54 -1.30 6.10
C CYS A 145 -11.32 -0.91 7.37
N ILE A 146 -12.07 0.18 7.30
CA ILE A 146 -12.82 0.72 8.45
C ILE A 146 -13.76 -0.32 9.09
N ASP A 147 -14.32 -1.18 8.27
CA ASP A 147 -15.16 -2.33 8.63
C ASP A 147 -14.40 -3.44 9.35
N ARG A 148 -13.06 -3.45 9.26
CA ARG A 148 -12.17 -4.42 9.92
C ARG A 148 -11.57 -3.89 11.21
N ILE A 149 -11.05 -2.66 11.20
CA ILE A 149 -10.34 -2.06 12.34
C ILE A 149 -11.25 -1.83 13.56
N TYR A 150 -12.56 -1.73 13.36
CA TYR A 150 -13.55 -1.57 14.43
C TYR A 150 -14.42 -2.83 14.65
N ASN A 151 -14.11 -3.95 13.99
CA ASN A 151 -14.92 -5.16 14.12
C ASN A 151 -14.62 -5.88 15.44
N GLU A 152 -15.58 -5.85 16.36
CA GLU A 152 -15.45 -6.49 17.67
C GLU A 152 -15.50 -8.02 17.62
N ASN A 153 -15.96 -8.60 16.50
CA ASN A 153 -15.95 -10.04 16.28
C ASN A 153 -14.56 -10.58 15.87
N LEU A 154 -13.58 -9.70 15.63
CA LEU A 154 -12.20 -10.08 15.39
C LEU A 154 -11.39 -9.92 16.66
N ASP A 155 -10.37 -10.76 16.83
CA ASP A 155 -9.40 -10.60 17.89
C ASP A 155 -8.69 -9.25 17.78
N PRO A 156 -8.30 -8.60 18.88
CA PRO A 156 -7.70 -7.27 18.85
C PRO A 156 -6.48 -7.16 17.92
N GLU A 157 -5.65 -8.20 17.85
CA GLU A 157 -4.48 -8.27 16.97
C GLU A 157 -4.84 -8.31 15.48
N ASP A 158 -6.02 -8.83 15.16
CA ASP A 158 -6.58 -8.89 13.82
C ASP A 158 -7.31 -7.62 13.41
N ARG A 159 -7.52 -6.63 14.30
CA ARG A 159 -8.23 -5.37 13.96
C ARG A 159 -7.32 -4.36 13.25
N GLN A 160 -6.79 -4.78 12.11
CA GLN A 160 -5.88 -4.00 11.26
C GLN A 160 -6.35 -4.01 9.80
N PRO A 161 -5.82 -3.17 8.90
CA PRO A 161 -6.12 -3.27 7.49
C PRO A 161 -5.67 -4.60 6.87
N ALA A 162 -6.46 -5.20 5.98
CA ALA A 162 -6.13 -6.48 5.33
C ALA A 162 -4.76 -6.44 4.63
N CYS A 163 -4.40 -5.30 4.04
CA CYS A 163 -3.12 -5.09 3.38
C CYS A 163 -1.91 -5.08 4.33
N VAL A 164 -2.11 -4.85 5.63
CA VAL A 164 -1.08 -4.88 6.67
C VAL A 164 -0.83 -6.33 7.10
N LEU A 165 -1.89 -7.08 7.44
CA LEU A 165 -1.76 -8.48 7.83
C LEU A 165 -1.21 -9.37 6.71
N ALA A 166 -1.60 -9.10 5.47
CA ALA A 166 -1.14 -9.89 4.33
C ALA A 166 0.32 -9.63 3.92
N CYS A 167 1.02 -8.67 4.53
CA CYS A 167 2.36 -8.29 4.09
C CYS A 167 3.43 -9.24 4.65
N PRO A 168 4.04 -10.13 3.84
CA PRO A 168 4.96 -11.15 4.35
C PRO A 168 6.27 -10.55 4.90
N THR A 169 6.68 -9.40 4.37
CA THR A 169 7.91 -8.71 4.80
C THR A 169 7.66 -7.63 5.85
N SER A 170 6.42 -7.52 6.36
CA SER A 170 6.02 -6.46 7.29
C SER A 170 6.34 -5.05 6.80
N ALA A 171 6.30 -4.81 5.48
CA ALA A 171 6.55 -3.51 4.87
C ALA A 171 5.39 -2.51 5.07
N ARG A 172 4.25 -2.92 5.63
CA ARG A 172 3.11 -2.05 5.91
C ARG A 172 2.81 -2.09 7.40
N HIS A 173 2.64 -0.92 7.99
CA HIS A 173 2.27 -0.74 9.39
C HIS A 173 1.05 0.16 9.46
N PHE A 174 0.21 -0.02 10.47
CA PHE A 174 -0.99 0.76 10.70
C PHE A 174 -1.02 1.24 12.15
N GLY A 175 -1.54 2.45 12.36
CA GLY A 175 -1.74 3.02 13.68
C GLY A 175 -2.10 4.50 13.64
N ASP A 176 -2.10 5.11 14.81
CA ASP A 176 -2.40 6.53 14.99
C ASP A 176 -1.14 7.39 14.92
N LEU A 177 -1.03 8.21 13.89
CA LEU A 177 0.10 9.15 13.71
C LEU A 177 -0.04 10.43 14.54
N ASN A 178 -1.15 10.60 15.27
CA ASN A 178 -1.31 11.68 16.24
C ASN A 178 -0.79 11.30 17.63
N ASP A 179 -0.63 10.01 17.89
CA ASP A 179 -0.07 9.47 19.14
C ASP A 179 1.45 9.28 18.99
N PRO A 180 2.30 10.05 19.70
CA PRO A 180 3.76 9.92 19.61
C PRO A 180 4.29 8.55 20.06
N GLU A 181 3.57 7.86 20.94
CA GLU A 181 3.95 6.55 21.48
C GLU A 181 3.52 5.39 20.58
N SER A 182 2.75 5.65 19.53
CA SER A 182 2.34 4.62 18.60
C SER A 182 3.53 4.08 17.81
N LYS A 183 3.49 2.79 17.50
CA LYS A 183 4.52 2.11 16.69
C LYS A 183 4.79 2.84 15.37
N VAL A 184 3.74 3.37 14.73
CA VAL A 184 3.86 4.08 13.44
C VAL A 184 4.52 5.45 13.58
N SER A 185 4.23 6.18 14.67
CA SER A 185 4.88 7.47 14.96
C SER A 185 6.36 7.30 15.27
N GLN A 186 6.69 6.37 16.16
CA GLN A 186 8.09 6.04 16.51
C GLN A 186 8.87 5.57 15.28
N LEU A 187 8.29 4.68 14.47
CA LEU A 187 8.93 4.18 13.26
C LEU A 187 9.14 5.29 12.22
N THR A 188 8.14 6.16 12.02
CA THR A 188 8.24 7.31 11.10
C THR A 188 9.37 8.25 11.54
N ALA A 189 9.45 8.56 12.84
CA ALA A 189 10.51 9.42 13.38
C ALA A 189 11.90 8.77 13.21
N ALA A 190 12.04 7.50 13.60
CA ALA A 190 13.31 6.77 13.57
C ALA A 190 13.86 6.54 12.15
N ARG A 191 12.98 6.29 11.18
CA ARG A 191 13.36 5.99 9.78
C ARG A 191 13.19 7.18 8.84
N HIS A 192 12.96 8.38 9.38
CA HIS A 192 12.79 9.60 8.59
C HIS A 192 11.68 9.49 7.53
N GLY A 193 10.52 8.97 7.93
CA GLY A 193 9.36 8.83 7.05
C GLY A 193 9.00 10.13 6.35
N ARG A 194 8.55 10.01 5.11
CA ARG A 194 8.29 11.12 4.20
C ARG A 194 6.85 11.11 3.73
N ASP A 195 6.32 12.31 3.52
CA ASP A 195 5.10 12.51 2.76
C ASP A 195 5.38 12.25 1.29
N LEU A 196 4.40 11.70 0.58
CA LEU A 196 4.47 11.61 -0.87
C LEU A 196 4.09 12.96 -1.46
N MET A 197 4.99 13.54 -2.28
CA MET A 197 4.78 14.82 -2.96
C MET A 197 4.35 15.97 -2.01
N PRO A 198 5.14 16.26 -0.94
CA PRO A 198 4.80 17.29 0.05
C PRO A 198 4.58 18.68 -0.57
N GLU A 199 5.23 18.97 -1.68
CA GLU A 199 5.12 20.22 -2.45
C GLU A 199 3.68 20.53 -2.91
N LEU A 200 2.81 19.51 -3.01
CA LEU A 200 1.41 19.70 -3.41
C LEU A 200 0.53 20.21 -2.27
N GLY A 201 1.00 20.24 -1.02
CA GLY A 201 0.25 20.80 0.12
C GLY A 201 -0.96 19.98 0.58
N TYR A 202 -1.18 18.76 0.06
CA TYR A 202 -2.28 17.88 0.48
C TYR A 202 -2.07 17.29 1.89
N LYS A 203 -0.84 17.30 2.41
CA LYS A 203 -0.47 16.75 3.73
C LYS A 203 -0.97 15.30 3.92
N PRO A 204 -0.42 14.32 3.17
CA PRO A 204 -0.75 12.90 3.34
C PRO A 204 -0.64 12.42 4.79
N THR A 205 -1.64 11.66 5.25
CA THR A 205 -1.55 10.99 6.56
C THR A 205 -0.57 9.84 6.46
N ASN A 206 -0.69 8.99 5.44
CA ASN A 206 0.25 7.88 5.22
C ASN A 206 1.67 8.38 4.95
N LYS A 207 2.67 7.65 5.46
CA LYS A 207 4.10 7.96 5.32
C LYS A 207 4.83 6.84 4.59
N TYR A 208 5.89 7.20 3.86
CA TYR A 208 6.81 6.25 3.24
C TYR A 208 8.17 6.29 3.92
N LEU A 209 8.71 5.14 4.30
CA LEU A 209 10.08 5.04 4.79
C LEU A 209 11.01 4.80 3.60
N PRO A 210 12.10 5.57 3.46
CA PRO A 210 13.01 5.43 2.35
C PRO A 210 13.82 4.12 2.45
N PRO A 211 14.27 3.57 1.31
CA PRO A 211 15.25 2.48 1.29
C PRO A 211 16.51 2.89 2.04
N ARG A 212 17.06 1.98 2.83
CA ARG A 212 18.34 2.18 3.52
C ARG A 212 19.48 2.02 2.52
N ALA A 213 20.64 2.59 2.86
CA ALA A 213 21.86 2.22 2.15
C ALA A 213 22.12 0.73 2.42
N ARG A 214 22.19 -0.09 1.36
CA ARG A 214 22.64 -1.47 1.49
C ARG A 214 24.04 -1.45 2.10
N LYS A 215 24.22 -2.15 3.21
CA LYS A 215 25.55 -2.56 3.66
C LYS A 215 25.95 -3.70 2.74
N ILE A 216 26.81 -3.43 1.76
CA ILE A 216 27.38 -4.48 0.93
C ILE A 216 28.60 -4.99 1.71
N ASP A 217 28.34 -5.78 2.75
CA ASP A 217 29.35 -6.68 3.26
C ASP A 217 29.09 -8.00 2.53
N SER A 218 29.97 -8.36 1.59
CA SER A 218 29.88 -9.56 0.75
C SER A 218 29.77 -10.86 1.55
N ALA A 219 30.04 -10.82 2.86
CA ALA A 219 29.88 -11.94 3.78
C ALA A 219 28.42 -12.30 4.12
N ASP A 220 27.44 -11.41 3.90
CA ASP A 220 26.07 -11.56 4.45
C ASP A 220 25.04 -12.18 3.48
N ILE A 221 25.41 -12.44 2.22
CA ILE A 221 24.47 -13.02 1.23
C ILE A 221 24.33 -14.54 1.34
N GLY A 222 25.10 -15.21 2.20
CA GLY A 222 25.06 -16.67 2.42
C GLY A 222 25.44 -17.52 1.20
N ALA A 223 25.56 -16.90 0.03
CA ALA A 223 26.18 -17.47 -1.15
C ALA A 223 27.69 -17.25 -1.01
N PRO A 224 28.51 -18.31 -1.03
CA PRO A 224 29.96 -18.14 -1.10
C PRO A 224 30.31 -17.38 -2.38
N GLU A 225 31.34 -16.55 -2.31
CA GLU A 225 31.82 -15.72 -3.44
C GLU A 225 32.21 -16.59 -4.65
N GLU A 226 32.65 -17.81 -4.39
CA GLU A 226 32.81 -18.91 -5.34
C GLU A 226 32.26 -20.20 -4.73
N LEU A 227 31.52 -20.98 -5.51
CA LEU A 227 31.23 -22.37 -5.13
C LEU A 227 32.53 -23.14 -5.28
N GLU A 228 33.05 -23.71 -4.18
CA GLU A 228 34.18 -24.62 -4.31
C GLU A 228 33.79 -25.78 -5.24
N PRO A 229 34.60 -26.09 -6.27
CA PRO A 229 34.31 -27.19 -7.15
C PRO A 229 34.26 -28.49 -6.33
N PHE A 230 33.07 -29.09 -6.25
CA PHE A 230 32.90 -30.42 -5.69
C PHE A 230 33.28 -31.44 -6.75
N GLU A 231 34.45 -32.07 -6.61
CA GLU A 231 34.77 -33.27 -7.38
C GLU A 231 34.08 -34.46 -6.72
N ALA A 232 33.04 -34.99 -7.37
CA ALA A 232 32.39 -36.21 -6.90
C ALA A 232 33.36 -37.40 -6.96
N ASP A 233 33.49 -38.15 -5.86
CA ASP A 233 34.32 -39.34 -5.76
C ASP A 233 33.53 -40.62 -6.12
N GLY A 234 34.27 -41.72 -6.35
CA GLY A 234 33.68 -43.06 -6.44
C GLY A 234 32.69 -43.24 -7.59
N PHE A 235 31.54 -43.85 -7.30
CA PHE A 235 30.51 -44.15 -8.30
C PHE A 235 29.94 -42.87 -8.92
N LEU A 236 29.71 -41.83 -8.12
CA LEU A 236 29.16 -40.56 -8.59
C LEU A 236 30.15 -39.82 -9.49
N GLY A 237 31.44 -39.83 -9.14
CA GLY A 237 32.51 -39.28 -9.99
C GLY A 237 32.69 -40.02 -11.32
N TRP A 238 32.55 -41.34 -11.31
CA TRP A 238 32.55 -42.14 -12.54
C TRP A 238 31.35 -41.82 -13.42
N LEU A 239 30.15 -41.72 -12.83
CA LEU A 239 28.91 -41.40 -13.55
C LEU A 239 29.00 -40.02 -14.21
N ASP A 240 29.53 -39.02 -13.48
CA ASP A 240 29.66 -37.64 -13.98
C ASP A 240 30.64 -37.57 -15.16
N LYS A 241 31.76 -38.31 -15.12
CA LYS A 241 32.71 -38.43 -16.25
C LYS A 241 32.13 -39.13 -17.48
N VAL A 242 31.17 -40.03 -17.29
CA VAL A 242 30.50 -40.74 -18.39
C VAL A 242 29.43 -39.85 -19.04
N LEU A 243 28.73 -39.04 -18.25
CA LEU A 243 27.62 -38.18 -18.72
C LEU A 243 28.06 -36.82 -19.26
N SER A 244 29.27 -36.37 -18.94
CA SER A 244 29.85 -35.08 -19.38
C SER A 244 30.59 -35.15 -20.74
N LYS A 245 30.56 -36.29 -21.43
CA LYS A 245 31.02 -36.46 -22.82
C LYS A 245 29.85 -36.54 -23.78
#